data_AF-A0A6J0M5R9-F1
#
_entry.id   AF-A0A6J0M5R9-F1
#
_cell.length_a   1.000
_cell.length_b   1.000
_cell.length_c   1.000
_cell.angle_alpha   90.00
_cell.angle_beta   90.00
_cell.angle_gamma   90.00
#
_symmetry.space_group_name_H-M   'P 1'
#
loop_
_entity.id
_entity.type
_entity.pdbx_description
1 polymer ?
#
loop_
_entity_poly.entity_id
_entity_poly.type
_entity_poly.pdbx_seq_one_letter_code
_entity_poly.pdbx_strand_id
1 'polypeptide(L)'
;MSILLIFPLHETILTGNLNGQDGASTFHSSTLGSTGLSGEGFVARDICIQDTAGRKKGQAVALRVSSDRAVFYLCRIDANHDTLYAYKYQQFYRECQITGTVDFICGDATAVFQNCQIEGVDRLKDRAMQEQLFVK
;
A
#
# COMPACT_ATOMS: atom_id res chain seq x y z
N MET A 1 14.88 -1.99 18.14
CA MET A 1 15.42 -2.89 17.11
C MET A 1 14.82 -2.44 15.78
N SER A 2 15.60 -1.78 14.94
CA SER A 2 15.12 -1.27 13.65
C SER A 2 15.28 -2.35 12.59
N ILE A 3 14.21 -2.65 11.86
CA ILE A 3 14.23 -3.62 10.77
C ILE A 3 14.47 -2.82 9.48
N LEU A 4 15.53 -3.19 8.76
CA LEU A 4 15.90 -2.62 7.48
C LEU A 4 15.75 -3.70 6.40
N LEU A 5 14.85 -3.46 5.45
CA LEU A 5 14.69 -4.29 4.27
C LEU A 5 15.34 -3.59 3.08
N ILE A 6 16.45 -4.15 2.59
CA ILE A 6 17.14 -3.71 1.37
C ILE A 6 17.21 -4.89 0.42
N PHE A 7 16.73 -4.68 -0.81
CA PHE A 7 16.67 -5.68 -1.85
C PHE A 7 17.24 -5.15 -3.17
N PRO A 8 17.65 -6.01 -4.11
CA PRO A 8 18.02 -5.58 -5.46
C PRO A 8 16.83 -4.93 -6.17
N LEU A 9 17.11 -3.77 -6.77
CA LEU A 9 16.15 -2.89 -7.43
C LEU A 9 15.36 -3.65 -8.52
N HIS A 10 14.02 -3.54 -8.49
CA HIS A 10 13.05 -4.13 -9.43
C HIS A 10 12.87 -5.66 -9.42
N GLU A 11 13.63 -6.43 -8.65
CA GLU A 11 13.46 -7.90 -8.61
C GLU A 11 12.60 -8.36 -7.43
N THR A 12 12.56 -7.61 -6.34
CA THR A 12 11.88 -8.07 -5.12
C THR A 12 10.45 -7.54 -5.05
N ILE A 13 9.51 -8.49 -5.16
CA ILE A 13 8.07 -8.24 -5.10
C ILE A 13 7.48 -9.06 -3.94
N LEU A 14 6.92 -8.37 -2.97
CA LEU A 14 6.01 -8.96 -1.99
C LEU A 14 4.60 -8.87 -2.54
N THR A 15 3.92 -9.99 -2.67
CA THR A 15 2.59 -10.06 -3.28
C THR A 15 1.60 -10.81 -2.38
N GLY A 16 0.38 -10.32 -2.34
CA GLY A 16 -0.76 -10.96 -1.67
C GLY A 16 -2.05 -10.79 -2.46
N ASN A 17 -3.15 -11.29 -1.91
CA ASN A 17 -4.48 -11.25 -2.53
C ASN A 17 -5.62 -11.33 -1.49
N LEU A 18 -5.35 -10.98 -0.23
CA LEU A 18 -6.38 -10.99 0.82
C LEU A 18 -7.30 -9.78 0.63
N ASN A 19 -8.60 -9.96 0.85
CA ASN A 19 -9.56 -8.92 0.50
C ASN A 19 -10.87 -8.98 1.27
N GLY A 20 -11.59 -7.86 1.26
CA GLY A 20 -12.90 -7.68 1.89
C GLY A 20 -13.97 -8.66 1.43
N GLN A 21 -14.06 -8.92 0.12
CA GLN A 21 -15.09 -9.79 -0.43
C GLN A 21 -14.94 -11.25 0.02
N ASP A 22 -13.70 -11.71 0.21
CA ASP A 22 -13.38 -13.05 0.69
C ASP A 22 -13.32 -13.13 2.24
N GLY A 23 -13.72 -12.06 2.93
CA GLY A 23 -13.93 -12.04 4.39
C GLY A 23 -12.78 -11.46 5.22
N ALA A 24 -11.71 -10.94 4.60
CA ALA A 24 -10.66 -10.25 5.33
C ALA A 24 -11.05 -8.80 5.64
N SER A 25 -10.95 -8.36 6.88
CA SER A 25 -11.08 -6.92 7.18
C SER A 25 -9.93 -6.13 6.54
N THR A 26 -10.13 -4.84 6.24
CA THR A 26 -9.08 -3.93 5.72
C THR A 26 -7.77 -4.02 6.52
N PHE A 27 -7.85 -4.12 7.85
CA PHE A 27 -6.66 -4.23 8.69
C PHE A 27 -5.87 -5.53 8.47
N HIS A 28 -6.58 -6.63 8.20
CA HIS A 28 -6.03 -7.97 8.05
C HIS A 28 -5.78 -8.38 6.58
N SER A 29 -6.21 -7.57 5.61
CA SER A 29 -5.92 -7.80 4.19
C SER A 29 -4.52 -7.37 3.76
N SER A 30 -3.70 -6.78 4.66
CA SER A 30 -2.39 -6.23 4.29
C SER A 30 -1.41 -7.30 3.82
N THR A 31 -0.92 -7.21 2.58
CA THR A 31 0.17 -8.04 2.06
C THR A 31 1.43 -7.88 2.91
N LEU A 32 1.78 -6.63 3.24
CA LEU A 32 2.77 -6.32 4.26
C LEU A 32 2.15 -5.45 5.34
N GLY A 33 2.05 -5.97 6.55
CA GLY A 33 1.76 -5.17 7.74
C GLY A 33 3.07 -4.83 8.43
N SER A 34 3.42 -3.54 8.54
CA SER A 34 4.51 -3.10 9.41
C SER A 34 4.05 -3.12 10.88
N THR A 35 3.56 -4.27 11.35
CA THR A 35 3.24 -4.48 12.77
C THR A 35 4.53 -4.71 13.54
N GLY A 36 5.19 -3.61 13.89
CA GLY A 36 6.12 -3.62 15.00
C GLY A 36 5.30 -3.56 16.28
N LEU A 37 5.12 -4.69 16.95
CA LEU A 37 5.05 -4.68 18.41
C LEU A 37 6.36 -3.99 18.86
N SER A 38 6.30 -2.69 19.15
CA SER A 38 7.45 -1.85 19.60
C SER A 38 8.51 -1.45 18.54
N GLY A 39 8.19 -1.43 17.25
CA GLY A 39 9.16 -1.08 16.20
C GLY A 39 9.15 0.41 15.83
N GLU A 40 10.00 1.22 16.46
CA GLU A 40 10.35 2.56 15.95
C GLU A 40 11.37 2.45 14.81
N GLY A 41 11.23 3.30 13.79
CA GLY A 41 12.23 3.43 12.73
C GLY A 41 12.26 2.25 11.75
N PHE A 42 11.09 1.74 11.33
CA PHE A 42 11.03 0.79 10.21
C PHE A 42 11.52 1.46 8.93
N VAL A 43 12.44 0.82 8.19
CA VAL A 43 12.93 1.34 6.91
C VAL A 43 12.79 0.27 5.83
N ALA A 44 12.10 0.62 4.76
CA ALA A 44 12.02 -0.19 3.54
C ALA A 44 12.62 0.57 2.36
N ARG A 45 13.40 -0.13 1.55
CA ARG A 45 14.02 0.46 0.37
C ARG A 45 14.07 -0.54 -0.79
N ASP A 46 13.91 -0.02 -2.02
CA ASP A 46 14.10 -0.76 -3.27
C ASP A 46 13.20 -2.01 -3.36
N ILE A 47 11.95 -1.93 -2.87
CA ILE A 47 11.02 -3.05 -2.78
C ILE A 47 9.66 -2.72 -3.43
N CYS A 48 9.05 -3.72 -4.08
CA CYS A 48 7.66 -3.65 -4.51
C CYS A 48 6.76 -4.42 -3.54
N ILE A 49 5.64 -3.82 -3.15
CA ILE A 49 4.60 -4.44 -2.35
C ILE A 49 3.29 -4.29 -3.12
N GLN A 50 2.63 -5.39 -3.42
CA GLN A 50 1.42 -5.36 -4.24
C GLN A 50 0.32 -6.29 -3.71
N ASP A 51 -0.92 -5.88 -3.92
CA ASP A 51 -2.08 -6.77 -3.76
C ASP A 51 -2.77 -7.02 -5.11
N THR A 52 -2.99 -8.31 -5.40
CA THR A 52 -3.48 -8.82 -6.68
C THR A 52 -4.93 -9.33 -6.63
N ALA A 53 -5.67 -9.11 -5.54
CA ALA A 53 -7.07 -9.53 -5.40
C ALA A 53 -7.97 -8.97 -6.52
N GLY A 54 -7.64 -7.78 -7.03
CA GLY A 54 -8.35 -7.13 -8.13
C GLY A 54 -9.49 -6.22 -7.66
N ARG A 55 -9.91 -5.30 -8.54
CA ARG A 55 -10.83 -4.20 -8.20
C ARG A 55 -12.20 -4.63 -7.66
N LYS A 56 -12.72 -5.80 -8.08
CA LYS A 56 -14.06 -6.27 -7.67
C LYS A 56 -14.09 -6.82 -6.25
N LYS A 57 -12.93 -7.07 -5.64
CA LYS A 57 -12.78 -7.76 -4.35
C LYS A 57 -12.96 -6.86 -3.12
N GLY A 58 -13.36 -5.60 -3.30
CA GLY A 58 -13.46 -4.64 -2.21
C GLY A 58 -12.07 -4.22 -1.73
N GLN A 59 -11.93 -3.95 -0.43
CA GLN A 59 -10.69 -3.51 0.22
C GLN A 59 -9.61 -4.57 0.11
N ALA A 60 -8.40 -4.20 -0.35
CA ALA A 60 -7.29 -5.12 -0.55
C ALA A 60 -5.96 -4.35 -0.38
N VAL A 61 -5.45 -4.36 0.85
CA VAL A 61 -4.33 -3.51 1.26
C VAL A 61 -3.00 -4.10 0.81
N ALA A 62 -2.20 -3.36 0.05
CA ALA A 62 -0.82 -3.78 -0.23
C ALA A 62 0.07 -3.57 1.00
N LEU A 63 0.07 -2.36 1.55
CA LEU A 63 0.92 -1.98 2.67
C LEU A 63 0.11 -1.33 3.78
N ARG A 64 0.19 -1.87 4.99
CA ARG A 64 -0.32 -1.23 6.21
C ARG A 64 0.83 -0.80 7.11
N VAL A 65 0.89 0.49 7.47
CA VAL A 65 1.98 1.06 8.26
C VAL A 65 1.52 1.49 9.64
N SER A 66 2.07 0.87 10.68
CA SER A 66 1.77 1.14 12.09
C SER A 66 3.05 1.33 12.93
N SER A 67 4.06 1.98 12.37
CA SER A 67 5.38 2.22 12.98
C SER A 67 5.67 3.72 13.04
N ASP A 68 6.19 4.20 14.18
CA ASP A 68 6.64 5.59 14.32
C ASP A 68 8.00 5.80 13.65
N ARG A 69 8.16 6.95 12.99
CA ARG A 69 9.33 7.32 12.19
C ARG A 69 9.65 6.29 11.09
N ALA A 70 8.61 5.73 10.46
CA ALA A 70 8.77 4.81 9.35
C ALA A 70 9.25 5.53 8.10
N VAL A 71 10.20 4.95 7.35
CA VAL A 71 10.75 5.51 6.11
C VAL A 71 10.63 4.50 4.98
N PHE A 72 10.13 4.96 3.84
CA PHE A 72 10.05 4.22 2.60
C PHE A 72 10.79 4.99 1.51
N TYR A 73 11.76 4.34 0.84
CA TYR A 73 12.58 4.98 -0.19
C TYR A 73 12.67 4.12 -1.44
N LEU A 74 12.35 4.66 -2.62
CA LEU A 74 12.35 3.91 -3.89
C LEU A 74 11.46 2.65 -3.83
N CYS A 75 10.33 2.74 -3.14
CA CYS A 75 9.37 1.64 -3.03
C CYS A 75 8.24 1.77 -4.06
N ARG A 76 7.75 0.64 -4.55
CA ARG A 76 6.51 0.57 -5.34
C ARG A 76 5.40 -0.06 -4.52
N ILE A 77 4.25 0.59 -4.44
CA ILE A 77 3.09 0.13 -3.67
C ILE A 77 1.87 0.13 -4.62
N ASP A 78 1.38 -1.06 -4.98
CA ASP A 78 0.33 -1.22 -5.99
C ASP A 78 -0.84 -2.09 -5.49
N ALA A 79 -2.06 -1.56 -5.54
CA ALA A 79 -3.28 -2.35 -5.37
C ALA A 79 -4.49 -1.59 -5.95
N ASN A 80 -5.71 -2.05 -5.66
CA ASN A 80 -6.92 -1.39 -6.13
C ASN A 80 -7.55 -0.49 -5.07
N HIS A 81 -8.06 -1.09 -3.98
CA HIS A 81 -8.78 -0.37 -2.93
C HIS A 81 -7.97 -0.46 -1.65
N ASP A 82 -7.76 0.67 -0.96
CA ASP A 82 -6.94 0.77 0.26
C ASP A 82 -5.47 0.38 0.06
N THR A 83 -4.86 0.72 -1.09
CA THR A 83 -3.49 0.32 -1.45
C THR A 83 -2.46 0.56 -0.33
N LEU A 84 -2.39 1.80 0.17
CA LEU A 84 -1.54 2.19 1.28
C LEU A 84 -2.42 2.59 2.48
N TYR A 85 -2.46 1.74 3.49
CA TYR A 85 -3.09 2.05 4.76
C TYR A 85 -2.05 2.63 5.74
N ALA A 86 -1.86 3.94 5.68
CA ALA A 86 -1.04 4.72 6.59
C ALA A 86 -1.76 4.86 7.95
N TYR A 87 -1.79 3.76 8.71
CA TYR A 87 -2.68 3.59 9.86
C TYR A 87 -2.42 4.60 10.99
N LYS A 88 -1.20 4.67 11.53
CA LYS A 88 -0.83 5.56 12.66
C LYS A 88 0.64 5.98 12.63
N TYR A 89 0.94 7.03 13.41
CA TYR A 89 2.27 7.59 13.68
C TYR A 89 2.91 8.38 12.53
N GLN A 90 4.17 8.78 12.70
CA GLN A 90 4.92 9.59 11.74
C GLN A 90 5.55 8.70 10.67
N GLN A 91 5.31 9.03 9.41
CA GLN A 91 5.73 8.23 8.25
C GLN A 91 6.28 9.12 7.15
N PHE A 92 7.34 8.66 6.48
CA PHE A 92 8.00 9.39 5.40
C PHE A 92 8.18 8.49 4.18
N TYR A 93 7.66 8.93 3.04
CA TYR A 93 7.75 8.24 1.76
C TYR A 93 8.52 9.14 0.80
N ARG A 94 9.61 8.63 0.21
CA ARG A 94 10.43 9.40 -0.73
C ARG A 94 10.74 8.62 -1.99
N GLU A 95 10.55 9.27 -3.14
CA GLU A 95 10.82 8.68 -4.46
C GLU A 95 10.06 7.34 -4.66
N CYS A 96 8.88 7.22 -4.03
CA CYS A 96 8.04 6.04 -4.12
C CYS A 96 7.02 6.17 -5.27
N GLN A 97 6.60 5.02 -5.80
CA GLN A 97 5.47 4.91 -6.73
C GLN A 97 4.29 4.30 -5.99
N ILE A 98 3.16 5.00 -5.95
CA ILE A 98 1.94 4.56 -5.27
C ILE A 98 0.77 4.62 -6.25
N THR A 99 0.18 3.46 -6.52
CA THR A 99 -0.84 3.30 -7.57
C THR A 99 -2.09 2.61 -7.03
N GLY A 100 -3.26 3.15 -7.33
CA GLY A 100 -4.52 2.52 -6.96
C GLY A 100 -5.77 3.16 -7.53
N THR A 101 -6.94 2.67 -7.12
CA THR A 101 -8.24 3.04 -7.70
C THR A 101 -9.11 3.84 -6.73
N VAL A 102 -9.42 3.28 -5.55
CA VAL A 102 -10.36 3.84 -4.57
C VAL A 102 -9.64 3.93 -3.24
N ASP A 103 -9.71 5.09 -2.57
CA ASP A 103 -9.12 5.34 -1.25
C ASP A 103 -7.70 4.77 -1.09
N PHE A 104 -6.91 4.86 -2.16
CA PHE A 104 -5.67 4.09 -2.28
C PHE A 104 -4.54 4.62 -1.39
N ILE A 105 -4.72 5.77 -0.75
CA ILE A 105 -3.94 6.21 0.41
C ILE A 105 -4.95 6.61 1.49
N CYS A 106 -4.96 5.90 2.61
CA CYS A 106 -5.93 6.11 3.69
C CYS A 106 -5.30 5.91 5.09
N GLY A 107 -6.01 6.36 6.13
CA GLY A 107 -5.61 6.22 7.54
C GLY A 107 -5.35 7.54 8.28
N ASP A 108 -4.87 7.44 9.52
CA ASP A 108 -4.74 8.57 10.47
C ASP A 108 -3.28 8.92 10.80
N ALA A 109 -2.32 8.49 9.97
CA ALA A 109 -0.91 8.80 10.16
C ALA A 109 -0.55 10.24 9.76
N THR A 110 0.48 10.78 10.41
CA THR A 110 1.17 11.97 9.90
C THR A 110 2.17 11.52 8.84
N ALA A 111 1.74 11.51 7.58
CA ALA A 111 2.53 11.03 6.46
C ALA A 111 3.00 12.17 5.55
N VAL A 112 4.28 12.14 5.14
CA VAL A 112 4.84 13.06 4.15
C VAL A 112 5.30 12.26 2.93
N PHE A 113 4.90 12.71 1.74
CA PHE A 113 5.27 12.13 0.46
C PHE A 113 6.15 13.14 -0.30
N GLN A 114 7.42 12.82 -0.49
CA GLN A 114 8.38 13.69 -1.16
C GLN A 114 8.87 13.04 -2.46
N ASN A 115 8.75 13.75 -3.58
CA ASN A 115 9.18 13.26 -4.89
C ASN A 115 8.54 11.91 -5.27
N CYS A 116 7.36 11.61 -4.74
CA CYS A 116 6.63 10.39 -5.06
C CYS A 116 5.78 10.57 -6.33
N GLN A 117 5.65 9.50 -7.09
CA GLN A 117 4.66 9.37 -8.16
C GLN A 117 3.39 8.75 -7.56
N ILE A 118 2.32 9.52 -7.48
CA ILE A 118 1.05 9.10 -6.89
C ILE A 118 -0.01 9.15 -7.98
N GLU A 119 -0.50 7.98 -8.40
CA GLU A 119 -1.35 7.86 -9.58
C GLU A 119 -2.62 7.05 -9.29
N GLY A 120 -3.76 7.72 -9.44
CA GLY A 120 -5.06 7.07 -9.52
C GLY A 120 -5.23 6.44 -10.90
N VAL A 121 -5.34 5.11 -10.96
CA VAL A 121 -5.44 4.36 -12.21
C VAL A 121 -6.86 3.86 -12.43
N ASP A 122 -7.42 4.15 -13.61
CA ASP A 122 -8.71 3.57 -14.00
C ASP A 122 -8.51 2.21 -14.69
N ARG A 123 -8.46 1.16 -13.88
CA ARG A 123 -8.29 -0.23 -14.36
C ARG A 123 -9.54 -0.79 -15.08
N LEU A 124 -10.57 0.02 -15.33
CA LEU A 124 -11.73 -0.38 -16.15
C LEU A 124 -11.45 -0.36 -17.65
N LYS A 125 -10.44 0.40 -18.10
CA LYS A 125 -10.17 0.56 -19.54
C LYS A 125 -9.54 -0.67 -20.20
N ASP A 126 -8.96 -1.59 -19.43
CA ASP A 126 -8.23 -2.73 -19.98
C ASP A 126 -9.10 -3.92 -20.39
N ARG A 127 -10.37 -3.99 -20.00
CA ARG A 127 -11.31 -5.01 -20.51
C ARG A 127 -12.72 -4.44 -20.53
N ALA A 128 -13.30 -4.36 -21.73
CA ALA A 128 -14.62 -3.83 -22.04
C ALA A 128 -15.71 -4.13 -20.97
N MET A 129 -16.57 -3.13 -20.73
CA MET A 129 -17.90 -3.20 -20.10
C MET A 129 -17.97 -3.69 -18.64
N GLN A 130 -18.11 -2.77 -17.68
CA GLN A 130 -19.32 -2.65 -16.85
C GLN A 130 -19.21 -1.51 -15.81
N GLU A 131 -20.31 -0.77 -15.74
CA GLU A 131 -20.67 0.34 -14.88
C GLU A 131 -20.32 0.10 -13.39
N GLN A 132 -19.80 1.10 -12.69
CA GLN A 132 -20.64 2.02 -11.91
C GLN A 132 -19.74 2.89 -11.02
N LEU A 133 -19.97 4.19 -11.17
CA LEU A 133 -19.49 5.31 -10.37
C LEU A 133 -19.89 5.13 -8.90
N PHE A 134 -18.98 5.34 -7.96
CA PHE A 134 -19.28 6.09 -6.74
C PHE A 134 -18.03 6.82 -6.28
N VAL A 135 -18.12 8.15 -6.38
CA VAL A 135 -17.32 9.11 -5.62
C VAL A 135 -17.87 9.08 -4.19
N LYS A 136 -16.98 8.88 -3.22
CA LYS A 136 -17.07 9.52 -1.92
C LYS A 136 -15.72 10.15 -1.63
#